data_AF-A0A9X3RJF8-F1
#
_entry.id   AF-A0A9X3RJF8-F1
#
_cell.length_a   1.000
_cell.length_b   1.000
_cell.length_c   1.000
_cell.angle_alpha   90.00
_cell.angle_beta   90.00
_cell.angle_gamma   90.00
#
_symmetry.space_group_name_H-M   'P 1'
#
loop_
_entity.id
_entity.type
_entity.pdbx_description
1 polymer ?
#
loop_
_entity_poly.entity_id
_entity_poly.type
_entity_poly.pdbx_seq_one_letter_code
_entity_poly.pdbx_strand_id
1 'polypeptide(L)' 'MGLLYRDKKKLGKNSWLNISGSGASVSTKVGPVTFNSRGGVWVNLPGGMTYRGRWK' A
#
# COMPACT_ATOMS: atom_id res chain seq x y z
N MET A 1 2.70 -4.89 24.68
CA MET A 1 2.46 -5.97 23.70
C MET A 1 0.96 -6.23 23.61
N GLY A 2 0.24 -5.42 22.83
CA GLY A 2 -1.22 -5.48 22.72
C GLY A 2 -1.68 -6.11 21.42
N LEU A 3 -2.97 -6.47 21.35
CA LEU A 3 -3.61 -7.01 20.14
C LEU A 3 -3.43 -6.05 18.96
N LEU A 4 -2.66 -6.50 17.96
CA LEU A 4 -2.45 -5.75 16.72
C LEU A 4 -3.64 -5.98 15.79
N TYR A 5 -4.65 -5.10 15.86
CA TYR A 5 -5.73 -5.12 14.87
C TYR A 5 -5.20 -4.61 13.53
N ARG A 6 -5.21 -5.48 12.52
CA ARG A 6 -4.91 -5.15 11.12
C ARG A 6 -5.95 -5.82 10.24
N ASP A 7 -6.75 -5.02 9.57
CA ASP A 7 -7.72 -5.47 8.60
C ASP A 7 -7.34 -4.94 7.20
N LYS A 8 -7.57 -5.77 6.17
CA LYS A 8 -7.31 -5.43 4.77
C LYS A 8 -8.57 -5.68 3.97
N LYS A 9 -9.30 -4.62 3.67
CA LYS A 9 -10.52 -4.68 2.87
C LYS A 9 -10.21 -4.34 1.42
N LYS A 10 -10.60 -5.22 0.50
CA LYS A 10 -10.45 -4.98 -0.95
C LYS A 10 -11.49 -3.94 -1.37
N LEU A 11 -11.03 -2.78 -1.87
CA LEU A 11 -11.90 -1.69 -2.34
C LEU A 11 -12.20 -1.80 -3.84
N GLY A 12 -11.38 -2.55 -4.59
CA GLY A 12 -11.58 -2.76 -6.01
C GLY A 12 -10.63 -3.81 -6.58
N LYS A 13 -10.56 -3.94 -7.90
CA LYS A 13 -9.65 -4.92 -8.56
C LYS A 13 -8.18 -4.72 -8.14
N ASN A 14 -7.75 -3.46 -7.99
CA ASN A 14 -6.37 -3.11 -7.70
C ASN A 14 -6.18 -2.21 -6.45
N SER A 15 -7.22 -2.03 -5.63
CA SER A 15 -7.19 -1.13 -4.48
C SER A 15 -7.53 -1.86 -3.19
N TRP A 16 -6.82 -1.54 -2.11
CA TRP A 16 -7.01 -2.10 -0.78
C TRP A 16 -6.98 -1.01 0.29
N LEU A 17 -7.94 -1.10 1.21
CA LEU A 17 -7.98 -0.34 2.45
C LEU A 17 -7.30 -1.17 3.53
N ASN A 18 -6.19 -0.67 4.07
CA ASN A 18 -5.54 -1.23 5.23
C ASN A 18 -5.97 -0.42 6.45
N ILE A 19 -6.78 -1.03 7.32
CA ILE A 19 -7.19 -0.47 8.60
C ILE A 19 -6.29 -1.10 9.66
N SER A 20 -5.65 -0.30 10.50
CA SER A 20 -4.94 -0.83 11.67
C SER A 20 -5.20 0.01 12.90
N GLY A 21 -4.79 -0.47 14.07
CA GLY A 21 -4.89 0.29 15.33
C GLY A 21 -4.20 1.67 15.31
N SER A 22 -3.37 1.94 14.30
CA SER A 22 -2.70 3.24 14.08
C SER A 22 -3.37 4.12 13.01
N GLY A 23 -4.50 3.68 12.43
CA GLY A 23 -5.28 4.41 11.44
C GLY A 23 -5.52 3.66 10.13
N ALA A 24 -6.40 4.20 9.28
CA ALA A 24 -6.69 3.66 7.95
C ALA A 24 -5.73 4.19 6.88
N SER A 25 -5.43 3.39 5.88
CA SER A 25 -4.69 3.79 4.68
C SER A 25 -5.22 3.10 3.45
N VAL A 26 -5.28 3.82 2.35
CA VAL A 26 -5.65 3.24 1.05
C VAL A 26 -4.37 2.98 0.29
N SER A 27 -4.26 1.85 -0.38
CA SER A 27 -3.24 1.70 -1.42
C SER A 27 -3.88 1.21 -2.71
N THR A 28 -3.39 1.72 -3.82
CA THR A 28 -3.90 1.43 -5.16
C THR A 28 -2.75 1.05 -6.06
N LYS A 29 -2.93 -0.02 -6.85
CA LYS A 29 -1.98 -0.49 -7.84
C LYS A 29 -2.45 -0.08 -9.24
N VAL A 30 -1.61 0.67 -9.94
CA VAL A 30 -1.82 1.11 -11.30
C VAL A 30 -0.65 0.60 -12.14
N GLY A 31 -0.85 -0.56 -12.79
CA GLY A 31 0.18 -1.23 -13.59
C GLY A 31 1.40 -1.67 -12.75
N PRO A 32 2.63 -1.27 -13.11
CA PRO A 32 3.82 -1.56 -12.31
C PRO A 32 3.89 -0.71 -11.04
N VAL A 33 3.07 0.33 -10.89
CA VAL A 33 3.16 1.27 -9.77
C VAL A 33 2.12 0.98 -8.71
N THR A 34 2.48 1.07 -7.44
CA THR A 34 1.55 1.03 -6.30
C THR A 34 1.74 2.26 -5.45
N PHE A 35 0.66 2.98 -5.22
CA PHE A 35 0.62 4.16 -4.37
C PHE A 35 -0.06 3.84 -3.05
N ASN A 36 0.43 4.41 -1.96
CA ASN A 36 -0.19 4.35 -0.64
C ASN A 36 -0.49 5.77 -0.16
N SER A 37 -1.70 5.98 0.36
CA SER A 37 -2.16 7.26 0.92
C SER A 37 -1.31 7.76 2.09
N ARG A 38 -0.47 6.91 2.70
CA ARG A 38 0.57 7.30 3.68
C ARG A 38 1.87 7.81 3.04
N GLY A 39 1.84 8.17 1.76
CA GLY A 39 2.98 8.73 1.03
C GLY A 39 4.02 7.71 0.56
N GLY A 40 3.60 6.48 0.28
CA GLY A 40 4.50 5.43 -0.25
C GLY A 40 4.28 5.19 -1.74
N VAL A 41 5.36 4.98 -2.48
CA VAL A 41 5.35 4.60 -3.90
C VAL A 41 6.20 3.36 -4.09
N TRP A 42 5.66 2.38 -4.81
CA TRP A 42 6.36 1.20 -5.26
C TRP A 42 6.27 1.13 -6.77
N VAL A 43 7.40 1.06 -7.48
CA VAL A 43 7.42 0.85 -8.92
C VAL A 43 8.14 -0.47 -9.21
N ASN A 44 7.43 -1.41 -9.80
CA ASN A 44 8.01 -2.66 -10.30
C ASN A 44 8.61 -2.40 -11.68
N LEU A 45 9.93 -2.41 -11.75
CA LEU A 45 10.68 -2.23 -12.98
C LEU A 45 10.87 -3.59 -13.68
N PRO A 46 11.03 -3.61 -15.01
CA PRO A 46 11.41 -4.82 -15.74
C PRO A 46 12.76 -5.37 -15.24
N GLY A 47 12.94 -6.69 -15.35
CA GLY A 47 14.15 -7.36 -14.86
C GLY A 47 14.14 -7.67 -13.34
N GLY A 48 12.98 -7.65 -12.69
CA GLY A 48 12.82 -8.01 -11.27
C GLY A 48 13.21 -6.90 -10.28
N MET A 49 13.57 -5.72 -10.78
CA MET A 49 13.92 -4.57 -9.94
C MET A 49 12.67 -3.91 -9.37
N THR A 50 12.74 -3.43 -8.13
CA THR A 50 11.63 -2.70 -7.48
C THR A 50 12.15 -1.41 -6.90
N TYR A 51 11.61 -0.28 -7.34
CA TYR A 51 11.87 1.02 -6.75
C TYR A 51 10.88 1.30 -5.61
N ARG A 52 11.41 1.76 -4.48
CA ARG A 52 10.68 2.08 -3.25
C ARG A 52 10.92 3.54 -2.89
N GLY A 53 9.95 4.40 -3.24
CA GLY A 53 9.94 5.80 -2.85
C GLY A 53 9.01 6.06 -1.68
N ARG A 54 9.32 7.06 -0.85
CA ARG A 54 8.35 7.66 0.07
C ARG A 54 8.42 9.17 -0.11
N TRP A 55 7.26 9.81 -0.19
CA TRP A 55 7.14 11.25 -0.04
C TRP A 55 6.51 11.48 1.34
N LYS A 56 7.32 11.84 2.32
CA LYS A 56 6.87 12.36 3.61
C LYS A 56 7.92 13.33 4.10
#